data_AF-A0A662AIT4-F1
#
_entry.id   AF-A0A662AIT4-F1
#
_cell.length_a   1.000
_cell.length_b   1.000
_cell.length_c   1.000
_cell.angle_alpha   90.00
_cell.angle_beta   90.00
_cell.angle_gamma   90.00
#
_symmetry.space_group_name_H-M   'P 1'
#
loop_
_entity.id
_entity.type
_entity.pdbx_description
1 polymer ?
#
loop_
_entity_poly.entity_id
_entity_poly.type
_entity_poly.pdbx_seq_one_letter_code
_entity_poly.pdbx_strand_id
1 'polypeptide(L)' 'MDAIELKSDLHKLIDKVNDMSILNAIKIILNKQTLEADFWEELPLSIQESINTGIMQAENGEMKSHEEVMQKYKKWH' A
#
# COMPACT_ATOMS: atom_id res chain seq x y z
N MET A 1 -27.74 13.51 16.98
CA MET A 1 -26.29 13.54 16.72
C MET A 1 -26.09 13.59 15.23
N ASP A 2 -25.63 14.71 14.70
CA ASP A 2 -25.25 14.81 13.29
C ASP A 2 -23.84 14.24 13.05
N ALA A 3 -23.42 14.19 11.77
CA ALA A 3 -22.12 13.64 11.41
C ALA A 3 -20.93 14.45 11.98
N ILE A 4 -21.13 15.74 12.25
CA ILE A 4 -20.10 16.63 12.80
C ILE A 4 -19.92 16.33 14.28
N GLU A 5 -21.03 16.25 15.02
CA GLU A 5 -21.06 15.89 16.44
C GLU A 5 -20.45 14.50 16.66
N LEU A 6 -20.82 13.51 15.84
CA LEU A 6 -20.26 12.16 15.93
C LEU A 6 -18.75 12.13 15.73
N LYS A 7 -18.21 12.84 14.73
CA LYS A 7 -16.76 12.90 14.48
C LYS A 7 -16.02 13.54 15.65
N SER A 8 -16.54 14.66 16.15
CA SER A 8 -15.99 15.34 17.33
C SER A 8 -15.91 14.38 18.52
N ASP A 9 -16.97 13.62 18.78
CA ASP A 9 -17.01 12.72 19.92
C ASP A 9 -16.10 11.51 19.76
N LEU A 10 -15.95 10.97 18.54
CA LEU A 10 -14.96 9.94 18.25
C LEU A 10 -13.52 10.42 18.50
N HIS A 11 -13.15 11.64 18.08
CA HIS A 11 -11.83 12.20 18.36
C HIS A 11 -11.56 12.29 19.87
N LYS A 12 -12.52 12.81 20.65
CA LYS A 12 -12.40 12.90 22.11
C LYS A 12 -12.25 11.54 22.79
N LEU A 13 -12.87 10.49 22.25
CA LEU A 13 -12.75 9.13 22.77
C LEU A 13 -11.36 8.56 22.45
N ILE A 14 -10.89 8.73 21.22
CA ILE A 14 -9.56 8.27 20.78
C ILE A 14 -8.45 8.90 21.63
N ASP A 15 -8.54 10.20 21.93
CA ASP A 15 -7.55 10.92 22.75
C ASP A 15 -7.41 10.36 24.18
N LYS A 16 -8.42 9.64 24.68
CA LYS A 16 -8.43 9.04 26.02
C LYS A 16 -7.94 7.60 26.05
N VAL A 17 -7.75 6.97 24.90
CA VAL A 17 -7.31 5.57 24.79
C VAL A 17 -5.79 5.52 24.76
N ASN A 18 -5.19 4.89 25.78
CA ASN A 18 -3.73 4.66 25.84
C ASN A 18 -3.32 3.26 25.35
N ASP A 19 -4.28 2.35 25.14
CA ASP A 19 -3.99 0.99 24.70
C ASP A 19 -3.73 0.95 23.19
N MET A 20 -2.48 0.64 22.84
CA MET A 20 -2.03 0.55 21.45
C MET A 20 -2.77 -0.50 20.62
N SER A 21 -3.22 -1.61 21.23
CA SER A 21 -3.96 -2.65 20.53
C SER A 21 -5.33 -2.14 20.09
N ILE A 22 -5.99 -1.37 20.97
CA ILE A 22 -7.28 -0.73 20.68
C ILE A 22 -7.12 0.33 19.59
N LEU A 23 -6.11 1.20 19.71
CA LEU A 23 -5.82 2.23 18.69
C LEU A 23 -5.54 1.60 17.32
N ASN A 24 -4.79 0.49 17.27
CA ASN A 24 -4.53 -0.25 16.03
C ASN A 24 -5.79 -0.86 15.43
N ALA A 25 -6.68 -1.42 16.25
CA ALA A 25 -7.96 -1.95 15.77
C ALA A 25 -8.85 -0.84 15.16
N ILE A 26 -8.94 0.31 15.83
CA ILE A 26 -9.67 1.49 15.33
C ILE A 26 -9.09 1.96 13.99
N LYS A 27 -7.75 2.06 13.88
CA LYS A 27 -7.06 2.43 12.65
C LYS A 27 -7.41 1.48 11.50
N ILE A 28 -7.37 0.17 11.72
CA ILE A 28 -7.70 -0.82 10.69
C ILE A 28 -9.15 -0.66 10.22
N ILE A 29 -10.09 -0.47 11.14
CA ILE A 29 -11.52 -0.31 10.80
C ILE A 29 -11.74 0.95 9.96
N LEU A 30 -11.13 2.08 10.37
CA LEU A 30 -11.28 3.35 9.65
C LEU A 30 -10.60 3.31 8.29
N ASN A 31 -9.38 2.78 8.18
CA ASN A 31 -8.65 2.66 6.91
C ASN A 31 -9.35 1.74 5.90
N LYS A 32 -10.07 0.70 6.36
CA LYS A 32 -10.86 -0.16 5.46
C LYS A 32 -12.08 0.55 4.88
N GLN A 33 -12.54 1.64 5.50
CA GLN A 33 -13.74 2.38 5.12
C GLN A 33 -13.43 3.74 4.49
N THR A 34 -12.18 4.19 4.55
CA THR A 34 -11.72 5.34 3.78
C THR A 34 -11.71 4.96 2.30
N LEU A 35 -12.53 5.64 1.51
CA LEU A 35 -12.57 5.59 0.04
C LEU A 35 -11.33 6.24 -0.61
N GLU A 36 -10.22 6.40 0.12
CA GLU A 36 -8.94 6.60 -0.55
C GLU A 36 -8.70 5.30 -1.30
N ALA A 37 -8.87 5.34 -2.63
CA ALA A 37 -8.54 4.23 -3.48
C ALA A 37 -7.12 3.83 -3.10
N ASP A 38 -6.95 2.57 -2.70
CA ASP A 38 -5.62 2.01 -2.55
C ASP A 38 -4.87 2.37 -3.83
N PHE A 39 -3.67 2.96 -3.73
CA PHE A 39 -2.89 3.38 -4.89
C PHE A 39 -2.84 2.27 -5.95
N TRP A 40 -2.85 1.01 -5.52
CA TRP A 40 -2.98 -0.16 -6.38
C TRP A 40 -4.19 -0.11 -7.33
N GLU A 41 -5.37 0.23 -6.80
CA GLU A 41 -6.64 0.33 -7.53
C GLU A 41 -6.68 1.57 -8.46
N GLU A 42 -5.80 2.55 -8.24
CA GLU A 42 -5.66 3.72 -9.13
C GLU A 42 -4.75 3.44 -10.34
N LEU A 43 -3.95 2.37 -10.32
CA LEU A 43 -3.06 2.02 -11.42
C LEU A 43 -3.84 1.52 -12.65
N PRO A 44 -3.47 1.92 -13.87
CA PRO A 44 -4.01 1.30 -15.08
C PRO A 44 -3.81 -0.21 -15.05
N LEU A 45 -4.78 -0.98 -15.57
CA LEU A 45 -4.71 -2.44 -15.60
C LEU A 45 -3.42 -2.98 -16.21
N SER A 46 -2.89 -2.34 -17.25
CA SER A 46 -1.62 -2.72 -17.88
C SER A 46 -0.41 -2.60 -16.94
N ILE A 47 -0.44 -1.64 -16.02
CA ILE A 47 0.61 -1.46 -15.00
C ILE A 47 0.46 -2.53 -13.92
N GLN A 48 -0.77 -2.82 -13.47
CA GLN A 48 -1.03 -3.90 -12.52
C GLN A 48 -0.57 -5.26 -13.09
N GLU A 49 -0.90 -5.55 -14.35
CA GLU A 49 -0.45 -6.75 -15.07
C GLU A 49 1.08 -6.83 -15.17
N SER A 50 1.74 -5.71 -15.51
CA SER A 50 3.20 -5.64 -15.58
C SER A 50 3.86 -5.89 -14.23
N ILE A 51 3.30 -5.37 -13.14
CA ILE A 51 3.82 -5.57 -11.78
C ILE A 51 3.63 -7.03 -11.36
N ASN A 52 2.43 -7.59 -11.56
CA ASN A 52 2.15 -9.00 -11.27
C ASN A 52 3.07 -9.95 -12.05
N THR A 53 3.34 -9.62 -13.32
CA THR A 53 4.31 -10.37 -14.13
C THR A 53 5.70 -10.32 -13.51
N GLY A 54 6.16 -9.14 -13.09
CA GLY A 54 7.47 -8.99 -12.43
C GLY A 54 7.58 -9.78 -11.11
N ILE A 55 6.50 -9.82 -10.31
CA ILE A 55 6.44 -10.64 -9.08
C ILE A 55 6.54 -12.13 -9.40
N MET A 56 5.77 -12.62 -10.38
CA MET A 56 5.82 -14.03 -10.79
C MET A 56 7.21 -14.42 -11.34
N GLN A 57 7.83 -13.55 -12.15
CA GLN A 57 9.20 -13.76 -12.65
C GLN A 57 10.22 -13.81 -11.50
N ALA A 58 10.08 -12.93 -10.52
CA ALA A 58 10.90 -12.94 -9.31
C ALA A 58 10.79 -14.26 -8.54
N GLU A 59 9.56 -14.75 -8.32
CA GLU A 59 9.28 -16.01 -7.64
C GLU A 59 9.83 -17.22 -8.42
N ASN A 60 9.79 -17.16 -9.76
CA ASN A 60 10.36 -18.17 -10.65
C ASN A 60 11.89 -18.10 -10.76
N GLY A 61 12.55 -17.15 -10.10
CA GLY A 61 14.00 -16.97 -10.16
C GLY A 61 14.51 -16.35 -11.46
N GLU A 62 13.64 -15.67 -12.22
CA GLU A 62 13.97 -15.03 -13.50
C GLU A 62 14.63 -13.64 -13.34
N MET A 63 15.07 -13.31 -12.13
CA MET A 63 15.80 -12.07 -11.86
C MET A 63 17.15 -12.04 -12.60
N LYS A 64 17.64 -10.84 -12.90
CA LYS A 64 18.99 -10.61 -13.41
C LYS A 64 19.78 -9.79 -12.41
N SER A 65 21.04 -10.18 -12.20
CA SER A 65 21.90 -9.40 -11.33
C SER A 65 22.26 -8.06 -11.97
N HIS A 66 22.57 -7.06 -11.15
CA HIS A 66 23.04 -5.77 -11.65
C HIS A 66 24.25 -5.93 -12.59
N GLU A 67 25.20 -6.80 -12.24
CA GLU A 67 26.38 -7.06 -13.06
C GLU A 67 26.02 -7.63 -14.43
N GLU A 68 25.14 -8.64 -14.49
CA GLU A 68 24.66 -9.25 -15.75
C GLU A 68 23.99 -8.22 -16.66
N VAL A 69 23.13 -7.36 -16.08
CA VAL A 69 22.46 -6.30 -16.81
C VAL A 69 23.48 -5.31 -17.37
N MET A 70 24.41 -4.83 -16.55
CA MET A 70 25.41 -3.87 -16.99
C MET A 70 26.34 -4.42 -18.07
N GLN A 71 26.70 -5.71 -18.01
CA GLN A 71 27.49 -6.36 -19.07
C GLN A 71 26.80 -6.29 -20.45
N LYS A 72 25.47 -6.40 -20.50
CA LYS A 72 24.70 -6.29 -21.76
C LYS A 72 24.79 -4.89 -22.39
N TYR A 73 24.79 -3.85 -21.56
CA TYR A 73 24.78 -2.46 -22.03
C TYR A 73 26.18 -1.85 -22.25
N LYS A 74 27.27 -2.55 -21.86
CA LYS A 74 28.66 -2.14 -22.16
C LYS A 74 28.93 -1.85 -23.64
N LYS A 75 28.13 -2.40 -24.56
CA LYS A 75 28.28 -2.22 -26.02
C LYS A 75 27.78 -0.87 -26.55
N TRP A 76 27.08 -0.09 -25.72
CA TRP A 76 26.52 1.22 -26.08
C TRP A 76 27.14 2.38 -25.28
N HIS A 77 28.32 2.13 -24.68
CA HIS A 77 29.28 3.14 -24.24
C HIS A 77 30.40 3.26 -25.26
#